data_AF-A0A2S5LRV3-F1
#
_entry.id   AF-A0A2S5LRV3-F1
#
_cell.length_a   1.000
_cell.length_b   1.000
_cell.length_c   1.000
_cell.angle_alpha   90.00
_cell.angle_beta   90.00
_cell.angle_gamma   90.00
#
_symmetry.space_group_name_H-M   'P 1'
#
loop_
_entity.id
_entity.type
_entity.pdbx_description
1 polymer ?
#
loop_
_entity_poly.entity_id
_entity_poly.type
_entity_poly.pdbx_seq_one_letter_code
_entity_poly.pdbx_strand_id
1 'polypeptide(L)' 'AGTGHFYTTTKNKRTMPGKLEIKKFDPVVRKHVMYKETKLK' A
#
# COMPACT_ATOMS: atom_id res chain seq x y z
N ALA A 1 -0.27 -4.73 -9.18
CA ALA A 1 0.47 -4.41 -10.40
C ALA A 1 1.94 -4.64 -10.09
N GLY A 2 2.65 -5.49 -10.86
CA GLY A 2 4.07 -5.81 -10.63
C GLY A 2 5.01 -4.67 -11.03
N THR A 3 4.61 -3.43 -10.80
CA THR A 3 5.23 -2.19 -11.27
C THR A 3 6.29 -1.65 -10.30
N GLY A 4 6.48 -2.31 -9.15
CA GLY A 4 7.45 -1.90 -8.14
C GLY A 4 7.13 -0.57 -7.44
N HIS A 5 6.05 0.12 -7.82
CA HIS A 5 5.63 1.37 -7.17
C HIS A 5 5.03 1.09 -5.81
N PHE A 6 5.57 1.73 -4.77
CA PHE A 6 5.06 1.63 -3.41
C PHE A 6 4.86 3.01 -2.80
N TYR A 7 3.86 3.12 -1.95
CA TYR A 7 3.67 4.28 -1.09
C TYR A 7 4.18 3.93 0.31
N THR A 8 4.90 4.85 0.92
CA THR A 8 5.23 4.77 2.34
C THR A 8 4.11 5.41 3.15
N THR A 9 3.65 4.73 4.19
CA THR A 9 2.67 5.26 5.14
C THR A 9 3.09 4.86 6.54
N THR A 10 2.88 5.73 7.52
CA THR A 10 3.08 5.42 8.92
C THR A 10 1.78 4.90 9.53
N LYS A 11 1.86 3.79 10.26
CA LYS A 11 0.72 3.18 10.94
C LYS A 11 1.05 2.93 12.40
N ASN A 12 0.08 3.19 13.28
CA ASN A 12 0.17 2.80 14.68
C ASN A 12 -0.17 1.31 14.83
N LYS A 13 0.87 0.48 15.02
CA LYS A 13 0.74 -0.98 15.19
C LYS A 13 -0.03 -1.38 16.45
N ARG A 14 -0.19 -0.49 17.44
CA ARG A 14 -0.87 -0.77 18.70
C ARG A 14 -2.39 -0.69 18.59
N THR A 15 -2.90 0.32 17.87
CA THR A 15 -4.35 0.54 17.72
C THR A 15 -4.93 -0.16 16.50
N MET A 16 -4.12 -0.42 15.47
CA MET A 16 -4.54 -1.11 14.25
C MET A 16 -3.70 -2.37 13.99
N PRO A 17 -4.13 -3.55 14.46
CA PRO A 17 -3.39 -4.80 14.26
C PRO A 17 -3.56 -5.39 12.84
N GLY A 18 -4.63 -5.07 12.11
CA GLY A 18 -4.93 -5.63 10.79
C GLY A 18 -4.08 -5.05 9.64
N LYS A 19 -3.91 -5.81 8.55
CA LYS A 19 -3.21 -5.32 7.34
C LYS A 19 -4.03 -4.23 6.65
N LEU A 20 -3.38 -3.14 6.26
CA LEU A 20 -4.04 -2.10 5.47
C LEU A 20 -4.15 -2.53 4.00
N GLU A 21 -5.37 -2.46 3.47
CA GLU A 21 -5.66 -2.59 2.04
C GLU A 21 -6.34 -1.32 1.55
N ILE A 22 -5.67 -0.56 0.68
CA ILE A 22 -6.17 0.74 0.21
C ILE A 22 -6.10 0.76 -1.31
N LYS A 23 -7.19 1.21 -1.97
CA LYS A 23 -7.15 1.51 -3.39
C LYS A 23 -6.47 2.87 -3.59
N LYS A 24 -5.30 2.87 -4.23
CA LYS A 24 -4.59 4.09 -4.63
C LYS A 24 -4.28 4.06 -6.11
N PHE A 25 -3.99 5.23 -6.66
CA PHE A 25 -3.57 5.36 -8.04
C PHE A 25 -2.15 4.82 -8.23
N ASP A 26 -1.99 3.94 -9.22
CA ASP A 26 -0.68 3.53 -9.72
C ASP A 26 -0.33 4.39 -10.94
N PRO A 27 0.71 5.25 -10.88
CA PRO A 27 1.09 6.12 -11.98
C PRO A 27 1.62 5.36 -13.20
N VAL A 28 2.07 4.12 -13.02
CA VAL A 28 2.63 3.29 -14.11
C VAL A 28 1.52 2.70 -14.97
N VAL A 29 0.45 2.19 -14.35
CA VAL A 29 -0.70 1.61 -15.06
C VAL A 29 -1.81 2.65 -15.31
N ARG A 30 -1.67 3.85 -14.72
CA ARG A 30 -2.66 4.95 -14.74
C ARG A 30 -4.06 4.51 -14.32
N LYS A 31 -4.14 3.62 -13.31
CA LYS A 31 -5.39 3.08 -12.78
C LYS A 31 -5.34 3.00 -11.26
N HIS A 32 -6.50 2.99 -10.62
CA HIS A 32 -6.60 2.69 -9.20
C HIS A 32 -6.43 1.20 -8.98
N VAL A 33 -5.39 0.83 -8.26
CA VAL A 33 -5.04 -0.55 -7.95
C VAL A 33 -5.08 -0.73 -6.43
N MET A 34 -5.36 -1.95 -5.98
CA MET A 34 -5.33 -2.29 -4.57
C MET A 34 -3.88 -2.41 -4.09
N TYR A 35 -3.51 -1.57 -3.12
CA TYR A 35 -2.24 -1.62 -2.42
C TYR A 35 -2.43 -2.42 -1.14
N LYS A 36 -1.49 -3.32 -0.87
CA LYS A 36 -1.43 -4.10 0.36
C LYS A 36 -0.20 -3.69 1.16
N GLU A 37 -0.37 -3.60 2.48
CA GLU A 37 0.74 -3.32 3.40
C GLU A 37 1.78 -4.45 3.36
N THR A 38 3.02 -4.08 3.03
CA THR A 38 4.22 -4.94 3.11
C THR A 38 5.18 -4.33 4.11
N LYS A 39 5.86 -5.18 4.90
CA LYS A 39 6.96 -4.72 5.75
C LYS A 39 8.11 -4.28 4.87
N LEU A 40 8.50 -3.00 4.97
CA LEU A 40 9.80 -2.56 4.49
C LEU A 40 10.85 -3.18 5.41
N LYS A 41 11.87 -3.83 4.84
CA LYS A 41 12.93 -4.52 5.58
C LYS A 41 13.81 -3.52 6.31
#